data_AF-A0A8J3MLX5-F1
#
_entry.id   AF-A0A8J3MLX5-F1
#
_cell.length_a   1.000
_cell.length_b   1.000
_cell.length_c   1.000
_cell.angle_alpha   90.00
_cell.angle_beta   90.00
_cell.angle_gamma   90.00
#
_symmetry.space_group_name_H-M   'P 1'
#
loop_
_entity.id
_entity.type
_entity.pdbx_description
1 polymer ?
#
loop_
_entity_poly.entity_id
_entity_poly.type
_entity_poly.pdbx_seq_one_letter_code
_entity_poly.pdbx_strand_id
1 'polypeptide(L)'
;MATGLDQLAWVLQEVATRTPVHATTQPGRWSPDTPLLLWEAFVSGAAKTDLSQDGHITDARAAARSFACRAHQPPAPDASDINVGDHRPFNLAAAAALHAGLRIEPDELSAALLVISAHKH
;
A
#
# COMPACT_ATOMS: atom_id res chain seq x y z
N MET A 1 8.96 -7.73 10.08
CA MET A 1 8.15 -7.82 8.85
C MET A 1 7.09 -8.90 8.94
N ALA A 2 7.39 -10.10 9.44
CA ALA A 2 6.39 -11.18 9.62
C ALA A 2 5.10 -10.72 10.32
N THR A 3 5.20 -10.09 11.50
CA THR A 3 4.02 -9.62 12.25
C THR A 3 3.15 -8.61 11.48
N GLY A 4 3.75 -7.72 10.68
CA GLY A 4 3.00 -6.73 9.91
C GLY A 4 2.21 -7.38 8.78
N LEU A 5 2.78 -8.42 8.14
CA LEU A 5 2.10 -9.19 7.11
C LEU A 5 0.96 -10.04 7.70
N ASP A 6 1.19 -10.67 8.85
CA ASP A 6 0.17 -11.45 9.57
C ASP A 6 -1.00 -10.56 9.99
N GLN A 7 -0.70 -9.36 10.53
CA GLN A 7 -1.70 -8.36 10.90
C GLN A 7 -2.48 -7.87 9.69
N LEU A 8 -1.80 -7.59 8.57
CA LEU A 8 -2.46 -7.19 7.33
C LEU A 8 -3.42 -8.28 6.84
N ALA A 9 -2.96 -9.54 6.79
CA ALA A 9 -3.79 -10.66 6.39
C ALA A 9 -5.03 -10.80 7.28
N TRP A 10 -4.87 -10.68 8.61
CA TRP A 10 -6.00 -10.70 9.55
C TRP A 10 -6.99 -9.55 9.33
N VAL A 11 -6.51 -8.31 9.18
CA VAL A 11 -7.38 -7.16 8.91
C VAL A 11 -8.15 -7.35 7.60
N LEU A 12 -7.49 -7.85 6.56
CA LEU A 12 -8.14 -8.09 5.27
C LEU A 12 -9.19 -9.21 5.34
N GLN A 13 -8.97 -10.24 6.17
CA GLN A 13 -9.99 -11.27 6.43
C GLN A 13 -11.23 -10.65 7.11
N GLU A 14 -11.03 -9.78 8.09
CA GLU A 14 -12.13 -9.05 8.74
C GLU A 14 -12.88 -8.12 7.77
N VAL A 15 -12.19 -7.53 6.80
CA VAL A 15 -12.84 -6.76 5.72
C VAL A 15 -13.65 -7.68 4.80
N ALA A 16 -13.05 -8.79 4.36
CA ALA A 16 -13.68 -9.75 3.44
C ALA A 16 -14.97 -10.35 4.00
N THR A 17 -15.04 -10.60 5.31
CA THR A 17 -16.26 -11.11 5.97
C THR A 17 -17.41 -10.10 5.97
N ARG A 18 -17.12 -8.79 5.92
CA ARG A 18 -18.11 -7.71 5.99
C ARG A 18 -18.50 -7.19 4.62
N THR A 19 -17.58 -7.21 3.67
CA THR A 19 -17.83 -6.73 2.30
C THR A 19 -16.92 -7.46 1.33
N PRO A 20 -17.45 -8.37 0.49
CA PRO A 20 -16.66 -9.02 -0.55
C PRO A 20 -16.35 -8.00 -1.65
N VAL A 21 -15.27 -7.25 -1.46
CA VAL A 21 -14.83 -6.19 -2.35
C VAL A 21 -13.72 -6.68 -3.26
N HIS A 22 -13.72 -6.11 -4.46
CA HIS A 22 -12.58 -6.18 -5.35
C HIS A 22 -11.52 -5.20 -4.85
N ALA A 23 -10.31 -5.71 -4.60
CA ALA A 23 -9.18 -4.96 -4.13
C ALA A 23 -8.15 -4.77 -5.25
N THR A 24 -7.36 -3.72 -5.16
CA THR A 24 -6.18 -3.49 -6.01
C THR A 24 -5.07 -2.87 -5.18
N THR A 25 -3.85 -3.01 -5.63
CA THR A 25 -2.63 -2.34 -5.17
C THR A 25 -2.18 -1.26 -6.16
N GLN A 26 -2.91 -1.10 -7.26
CA GLN A 26 -2.59 -0.22 -8.36
C GLN A 26 -3.53 0.99 -8.34
N PRO A 27 -3.06 2.21 -8.00
CA PRO A 27 -3.92 3.39 -7.95
C PRO A 27 -4.66 3.67 -9.26
N GLY A 28 -4.06 3.36 -10.42
CA GLY A 28 -4.71 3.51 -11.73
C GLY A 28 -5.85 2.53 -12.02
N ARG A 29 -5.99 1.46 -11.22
CA ARG A 29 -7.11 0.50 -11.29
C ARG A 29 -8.18 0.78 -10.22
N TRP A 30 -7.92 1.72 -9.30
CA TRP A 30 -8.84 2.05 -8.22
C TRP A 30 -10.07 2.78 -8.78
N SER A 31 -11.25 2.20 -8.55
CA SER A 31 -12.50 2.66 -9.14
C SER A 31 -13.69 2.20 -8.29
N PRO A 32 -14.93 2.65 -8.58
CA PRO A 32 -16.12 2.12 -7.91
C PRO A 32 -16.28 0.59 -8.02
N ASP A 33 -15.81 -0.02 -9.11
CA ASP A 33 -15.86 -1.48 -9.33
C ASP A 33 -14.72 -2.23 -8.62
N THR A 34 -13.64 -1.51 -8.25
CA THR A 34 -12.52 -2.02 -7.46
C THR A 34 -12.31 -1.10 -6.26
N PRO A 35 -13.24 -1.09 -5.28
CA PRO A 35 -13.36 0.01 -4.33
C PRO A 35 -12.28 0.02 -3.25
N LEU A 36 -11.53 -1.07 -3.06
CA LEU A 36 -10.52 -1.18 -2.02
C LEU A 36 -9.10 -1.03 -2.61
N LEU A 37 -8.43 0.07 -2.28
CA LEU A 37 -7.01 0.25 -2.58
C LEU A 37 -6.16 -0.17 -1.38
N LEU A 38 -5.22 -1.08 -1.63
CA LEU A 38 -4.24 -1.58 -0.68
C LEU A 38 -2.87 -0.98 -0.98
N TRP A 39 -2.22 -0.44 0.03
CA TRP A 39 -0.87 0.10 -0.07
C TRP A 39 -0.17 -0.02 1.28
N GLU A 40 1.16 -0.11 1.27
CA GLU A 40 1.97 -0.19 2.48
C GLU A 40 2.72 1.12 2.71
N ALA A 41 2.57 1.69 3.91
CA ALA A 41 3.40 2.81 4.34
C ALA A 41 4.72 2.27 4.90
N PHE A 42 5.81 2.45 4.17
CA PHE A 42 7.14 2.12 4.65
C PHE A 42 7.86 3.35 5.19
N VAL A 43 8.15 3.35 6.50
CA VAL A 43 8.92 4.42 7.15
C VAL A 43 10.38 3.98 7.27
N SER A 44 11.25 4.67 6.53
CA SER A 44 12.70 4.47 6.58
C SER A 44 13.47 5.73 6.98
N GLY A 45 14.64 5.55 7.57
CA GLY A 45 15.56 6.63 7.94
C GLY A 45 15.99 6.63 9.41
N ALA A 46 17.15 7.23 9.67
CA ALA A 46 17.69 7.49 11.01
C ALA A 46 16.83 8.46 11.85
N ALA A 47 15.79 9.04 11.24
CA ALA A 47 14.82 9.97 11.83
C ALA A 47 13.63 9.31 12.55
N LYS A 48 13.70 7.99 12.85
CA LYS A 48 12.88 7.38 13.91
C LYS A 48 13.40 7.84 15.28
N THR A 49 13.38 9.14 15.51
CA THR A 49 13.77 9.76 16.78
C THR A 49 12.67 9.61 17.83
N ASP A 50 11.43 9.38 17.38
CA ASP A 50 10.28 9.14 18.24
C ASP A 50 9.62 7.79 17.88
N LEU A 51 9.84 6.80 18.74
CA LEU A 51 9.22 5.47 18.67
C LEU A 51 7.94 5.38 19.50
N SER A 52 7.44 6.51 20.03
CA SER A 52 6.17 6.54 20.72
C SER A 52 5.01 6.24 19.76
N GLN A 53 3.85 5.94 20.34
CA GLN A 53 2.60 5.80 19.59
C GLN A 53 2.27 7.08 18.77
N ASP A 54 2.63 8.25 19.29
CA ASP A 54 2.43 9.54 18.61
C ASP A 54 3.36 9.69 17.39
N GLY A 55 4.59 9.16 17.48
CA GLY A 55 5.52 9.07 16.35
C GLY A 55 4.97 8.23 15.20
N HIS A 56 4.42 7.06 15.51
CA HIS A 56 3.79 6.17 14.52
C HIS A 56 2.55 6.78 13.85
N ILE A 57 1.69 7.45 14.63
CA ILE A 57 0.51 8.16 14.08
C ILE A 57 0.95 9.30 13.16
N THR A 58 2.00 10.03 13.54
CA THR A 58 2.55 11.12 12.73
C THR A 58 3.10 10.63 11.40
N ASP A 59 3.83 9.51 11.40
CA ASP A 59 4.33 8.88 10.18
C ASP A 59 3.19 8.43 9.26
N ALA A 60 2.20 7.73 9.80
CA ALA A 60 1.03 7.27 9.06
C ALA A 60 0.26 8.45 8.43
N ARG A 61 0.09 9.55 9.17
CA ARG A 61 -0.55 10.78 8.66
C ARG A 61 0.26 11.44 7.55
N ALA A 62 1.59 11.49 7.68
CA ALA A 62 2.46 12.03 6.64
C ALA A 62 2.36 11.19 5.36
N ALA A 63 2.46 9.86 5.48
CA ALA A 63 2.32 8.94 4.36
C ALA A 63 0.94 9.08 3.67
N ALA A 64 -0.14 9.12 4.44
CA ALA A 64 -1.49 9.28 3.90
C ALA A 64 -1.68 10.61 3.15
N ARG A 65 -1.13 11.72 3.68
CA ARG A 65 -1.17 13.03 3.00
C ARG A 65 -0.39 13.01 1.69
N SER A 66 0.85 12.49 1.71
CA SER A 66 1.66 12.36 0.50
C SER A 66 1.01 11.48 -0.55
N PHE A 67 0.40 10.35 -0.12
CA PHE A 67 -0.37 9.49 -1.00
C PHE A 67 -1.57 10.23 -1.61
N ALA A 68 -2.39 10.92 -0.80
CA ALA A 68 -3.57 11.64 -1.28
C ALA A 68 -3.23 12.73 -2.31
N CYS A 69 -2.11 13.45 -2.13
CA CYS A 69 -1.65 14.44 -3.09
C CYS A 69 -1.30 13.83 -4.46
N ARG A 70 -0.87 12.56 -4.51
CA ARG A 70 -0.39 11.89 -5.72
C ARG A 70 -1.43 10.96 -6.35
N ALA A 71 -2.33 10.39 -5.55
CA ALA A 71 -3.39 9.48 -6.01
C ALA A 71 -4.38 10.12 -7.00
N HIS A 72 -4.51 11.45 -6.94
CA HIS A 72 -5.37 12.22 -7.86
C HIS A 72 -4.64 12.74 -9.10
N GLN A 73 -3.33 12.49 -9.22
CA GLN A 73 -2.56 12.88 -10.41
C GLN A 73 -2.59 11.74 -11.44
N PRO A 74 -2.75 12.05 -12.75
CA PRO A 74 -2.72 11.02 -13.78
C PRO A 74 -1.39 10.25 -13.72
N PRO A 75 -1.40 8.93 -13.93
CA PRO A 75 -0.20 8.11 -13.85
C PRO A 75 0.82 8.59 -14.88
N ALA A 76 1.91 9.19 -14.41
CA ALA A 76 3.05 9.57 -15.23
C ALA A 76 4.03 8.38 -15.35
N PRO A 77 4.81 8.29 -16.45
CA PRO A 77 5.85 7.26 -16.61
C PRO A 77 6.87 7.22 -15.45
N ASP A 78 7.08 8.35 -14.78
CA ASP A 78 7.99 8.51 -13.62
C ASP A 78 7.20 8.69 -12.30
N ALA A 79 6.03 8.07 -12.19
CA ALA A 79 5.17 8.27 -11.02
C ALA A 79 5.78 7.77 -9.71
N SER A 80 6.73 6.83 -9.74
CA SER A 80 7.42 6.32 -8.54
C SER A 80 8.67 7.13 -8.23
N ASP A 81 8.82 7.54 -6.97
CA ASP A 81 10.01 8.25 -6.48
C ASP A 81 11.25 7.34 -6.39
N ILE A 82 11.05 6.02 -6.46
CA ILE A 82 12.13 5.03 -6.49
C ILE A 82 11.99 4.18 -7.76
N ASN A 83 13.06 4.15 -8.56
CA ASN A 83 13.18 3.26 -9.70
C ASN A 83 13.80 1.94 -9.25
N VAL A 84 13.02 0.86 -9.28
CA VAL A 84 13.46 -0.50 -8.90
C VAL A 84 14.10 -1.25 -10.09
N GLY A 85 14.21 -0.60 -11.26
CA GLY A 85 14.69 -1.20 -12.51
C GLY A 85 13.73 -2.28 -13.02
N ASP A 86 14.28 -3.31 -13.67
CA ASP A 86 13.50 -4.45 -14.21
C ASP A 86 13.12 -5.51 -13.15
N HIS A 87 13.39 -5.24 -11.87
CA HIS A 87 13.01 -6.16 -10.80
C HIS A 87 11.49 -6.22 -10.70
N ARG A 88 10.97 -7.46 -10.63
CA ARG A 88 9.55 -7.74 -10.39
C ARG A 88 9.38 -8.20 -8.95
N PRO A 89 9.27 -7.27 -7.98
CA PRO A 89 9.11 -7.65 -6.58
C PRO A 89 7.79 -8.41 -6.39
N PHE A 90 7.80 -9.35 -5.44
CA PHE A 90 6.57 -10.04 -5.04
C PHE A 90 5.75 -9.13 -4.12
N ASN A 91 4.53 -8.81 -4.53
CA ASN A 91 3.64 -7.91 -3.80
C ASN A 91 2.97 -8.62 -2.62
N LEU A 92 3.52 -8.40 -1.42
CA LEU A 92 3.01 -9.03 -0.19
C LEU A 92 1.60 -8.56 0.19
N ALA A 93 1.21 -7.33 -0.15
CA ALA A 93 -0.15 -6.85 0.09
C ALA A 93 -1.17 -7.57 -0.81
N ALA A 94 -0.83 -7.77 -2.09
CA ALA A 94 -1.65 -8.56 -3.00
C ALA A 94 -1.76 -10.03 -2.54
N ALA A 95 -0.66 -10.61 -2.08
CA ALA A 95 -0.65 -11.97 -1.53
C ALA A 95 -1.52 -12.08 -0.26
N ALA A 96 -1.45 -11.11 0.65
CA ALA A 96 -2.29 -11.07 1.84
C ALA A 96 -3.77 -10.93 1.49
N ALA A 97 -4.12 -10.14 0.48
CA ALA A 97 -5.50 -9.99 -0.01
C ALA A 97 -6.06 -11.31 -0.58
N LEU A 98 -5.27 -12.00 -1.42
CA LEU A 98 -5.64 -13.32 -1.93
C LEU A 98 -5.82 -14.33 -0.80
N HIS A 99 -4.89 -14.36 0.16
CA HIS A 99 -4.98 -15.22 1.34
C HIS A 99 -6.25 -14.92 2.17
N ALA A 100 -6.64 -13.65 2.27
CA ALA A 100 -7.85 -13.22 2.96
C ALA A 100 -9.16 -13.49 2.20
N GLY A 101 -9.09 -14.01 0.96
CA GLY A 101 -10.26 -14.29 0.13
C GLY A 101 -10.84 -13.06 -0.58
N LEU A 102 -10.12 -11.94 -0.61
CA LEU A 102 -10.49 -10.80 -1.45
C LEU A 102 -10.22 -11.10 -2.92
N ARG A 103 -11.01 -10.50 -3.82
CA ARG A 103 -10.70 -10.53 -5.26
C ARG A 103 -9.57 -9.54 -5.53
N ILE A 104 -8.57 -9.95 -6.28
CA ILE A 104 -7.52 -9.08 -6.84
C ILE A 104 -6.99 -9.73 -8.11
N GLU A 105 -6.58 -8.93 -9.08
CA GLU A 105 -6.05 -9.44 -10.34
C GLU A 105 -4.69 -10.16 -10.10
N PRO A 106 -4.49 -11.39 -10.61
CA PRO A 106 -3.29 -12.17 -10.33
C PRO A 106 -1.98 -11.52 -10.78
N ASP A 107 -2.04 -10.65 -11.79
CA ASP A 107 -0.86 -9.94 -12.29
C ASP A 107 -0.30 -8.94 -11.27
N GLU A 108 -1.12 -8.48 -10.33
CA GLU A 108 -0.72 -7.57 -9.25
C GLU A 108 0.28 -8.17 -8.25
N LEU A 109 0.40 -9.51 -8.20
CA LEU A 109 1.45 -10.19 -7.43
C LEU A 109 2.87 -9.80 -7.88
N SER A 110 3.02 -9.35 -9.14
CA SER A 110 4.30 -8.99 -9.76
C SER A 110 4.28 -7.63 -10.44
N ALA A 111 3.23 -6.83 -10.19
CA ALA A 111 3.08 -5.51 -10.78
C ALA A 111 4.13 -4.54 -10.23
N ALA A 112 4.44 -3.53 -11.05
CA ALA A 112 5.32 -2.45 -10.62
C ALA A 112 4.74 -1.76 -9.37
N LEU A 113 5.63 -1.42 -8.44
CA LEU A 113 5.25 -0.74 -7.21
C LEU A 113 5.38 0.78 -7.39
N LEU A 114 4.36 1.50 -6.98
CA LEU A 114 4.42 2.95 -6.83
C LEU A 114 5.00 3.29 -5.46
N VAL A 115 6.21 3.84 -5.43
CA VAL A 115 6.82 4.33 -4.18
C VAL A 115 6.67 5.84 -4.09
N ILE A 116 6.13 6.32 -2.97
CA ILE A 116 5.94 7.74 -2.70
C ILE A 116 6.75 8.11 -1.47
N SER A 117 7.64 9.09 -1.61
CA SER A 117 8.41 9.66 -0.52
C SER A 117 7.56 10.66 0.25
N ALA A 118 7.54 10.54 1.57
CA ALA A 118 6.91 11.49 2.47
C ALA A 118 7.95 12.16 3.36
N HIS A 119 7.81 13.47 3.57
CA HIS A 119 8.66 14.24 4.47
C HIS A 119 7.83 14.77 5.64
N LYS A 120 8.41 14.73 6.85
CA LYS A 120 7.86 15.44 8.01
C LYS A 120 8.14 16.93 7.80
N HIS A 121 7.10 17.77 7.87
CA HIS A 121 7.23 19.22 7.94
C HIS A 121 7.51 19.64 9.37
#